data_AF-A0A7S0A920-F1
#
_entry.id   AF-A0A7S0A920-F1
#
_cell.length_a   1.000
_cell.length_b   1.000
_cell.length_c   1.000
_cell.angle_alpha   90.00
_cell.angle_beta   90.00
_cell.angle_gamma   90.00
#
_symmetry.space_group_name_H-M   'P 1'
#
loop_
_entity.id
_entity.type
_entity.pdbx_description
1 polymer ?
#
loop_
_entity_poly.entity_id
_entity_poly.type
_entity_poly.pdbx_seq_one_letter_code
_entity_poly.pdbx_strand_id
1 'polypeptide(L)'
;ISMATDGMRYSLPSREIIADSIEAVVIAQSYDALVTVPGCDKNMPGCAMAMVRLNRPSVMIYGGTTKPGRKRNGDTIDIISVFEAMGKRECGAIDEVELEDIVHHACPGAGACSGMYTASTMAAALEVLGLALPYSSTAPAGSEDKLQECRGIAPTVHALLKRNLRPLDILTKKSFENAIVVTNALGGSTNAVLHLLAIARTAGIELSLDDFDRLGNRTALLADVRPSGTYRMEDIHRIGGIPAVVKYLLALGWIHGDCLTVTGRTLQENVASA
;
A
#
# COMPACT_ATOMS: atom_id res chain seq x y z
N ILE A 1 -5.77 17.14 3.73
CA ILE A 1 -5.18 18.49 3.49
C ILE A 1 -5.62 19.06 2.14
N SER A 2 -5.19 18.52 0.99
CA SER A 2 -5.53 19.10 -0.33
C SER A 2 -6.96 18.81 -0.82
N MET A 3 -7.73 18.00 -0.09
CA MET A 3 -9.10 17.63 -0.49
C MET A 3 -9.99 18.86 -0.55
N ALA A 4 -10.79 18.95 -1.62
CA ALA A 4 -11.69 20.08 -1.92
C ALA A 4 -11.02 21.46 -2.09
N THR A 5 -9.72 21.51 -2.41
CA THR A 5 -9.02 22.77 -2.75
C THR A 5 -8.34 22.67 -4.12
N ASP A 6 -7.90 23.81 -4.69
CA ASP A 6 -7.14 23.84 -5.95
C ASP A 6 -5.84 23.02 -5.89
N GLY A 7 -5.31 22.78 -4.69
CA GLY A 7 -4.15 21.91 -4.47
C GLY A 7 -4.38 20.46 -4.93
N MET A 8 -5.63 19.99 -5.01
CA MET A 8 -5.92 18.62 -5.48
C MET A 8 -5.45 18.39 -6.93
N ARG A 9 -5.36 19.44 -7.75
CA ARG A 9 -4.85 19.36 -9.13
C ARG A 9 -3.39 18.89 -9.21
N TYR A 10 -2.64 19.01 -8.12
CA TYR A 10 -1.23 18.59 -8.03
C TYR A 10 -1.04 17.21 -7.37
N SER A 11 -2.12 16.56 -6.91
CA SER A 11 -2.03 15.25 -6.25
C SER A 11 -1.53 14.17 -7.21
N LEU A 12 -2.24 13.85 -8.28
CA LEU A 12 -1.82 12.77 -9.19
C LEU A 12 -0.48 13.07 -9.89
N PRO A 13 -0.20 14.29 -10.40
CA PRO A 13 1.10 14.63 -10.98
C PRO A 13 2.29 14.41 -10.05
N SER A 14 2.11 14.53 -8.73
CA SER A 14 3.18 14.24 -7.77
C SER A 14 3.72 12.81 -7.87
N ARG A 15 2.93 11.85 -8.38
CA ARG A 15 3.39 10.47 -8.66
C ARG A 15 4.55 10.48 -9.64
N GLU A 16 4.42 11.23 -10.74
CA GLU A 16 5.45 11.32 -11.78
C GLU A 16 6.67 12.09 -11.26
N ILE A 17 6.44 13.21 -10.56
CA ILE A 17 7.53 14.01 -9.98
C ILE A 17 8.37 13.14 -9.03
N ILE A 18 7.75 12.29 -8.21
CA ILE A 18 8.45 11.37 -7.33
C ILE A 18 9.26 10.34 -8.12
N ALA A 19 8.67 9.76 -9.17
CA ALA A 19 9.34 8.79 -10.01
C ALA A 19 10.59 9.40 -10.67
N ASP A 20 10.43 10.56 -11.30
CA ASP A 20 11.49 11.31 -11.98
C ASP A 20 12.58 11.77 -10.99
N SER A 21 12.19 12.20 -9.78
CA SER A 21 13.13 12.65 -8.74
C SER A 21 14.05 11.51 -8.27
N ILE A 22 13.48 10.33 -8.01
CA ILE A 22 14.26 9.16 -7.60
C ILE A 22 15.18 8.71 -8.74
N GLU A 23 14.64 8.64 -9.96
CA GLU A 23 15.38 8.25 -11.16
C GLU A 23 16.59 9.16 -11.41
N ALA A 24 16.39 10.48 -11.37
CA ALA A 24 17.44 11.47 -11.58
C ALA A 24 18.60 11.32 -10.58
N VAL A 25 18.30 11.18 -9.29
CA VAL A 25 19.33 11.06 -8.24
C VAL A 25 20.09 9.73 -8.37
N VAL A 26 19.40 8.61 -8.55
CA VAL A 26 20.04 7.29 -8.61
C VAL A 26 20.93 7.15 -9.85
N ILE A 27 20.53 7.73 -10.98
CA ILE A 27 21.36 7.76 -12.19
C ILE A 27 22.57 8.67 -11.96
N ALA A 28 22.36 9.90 -11.50
CA ALA A 28 23.45 10.88 -11.33
C ALA A 28 24.52 10.41 -10.34
N GLN A 29 24.13 9.73 -9.27
CA GLN A 29 25.03 9.27 -8.22
C GLN A 29 25.52 7.83 -8.43
N SER A 30 25.10 7.15 -9.50
CA SER A 30 25.49 5.77 -9.81
C SER A 30 25.24 4.77 -8.67
N TYR A 31 24.15 4.92 -7.91
CA TYR A 31 23.84 4.02 -6.79
C TYR A 31 23.49 2.60 -7.27
N ASP A 32 24.10 1.57 -6.68
CA ASP A 32 23.90 0.17 -7.09
C ASP A 32 22.53 -0.40 -6.73
N ALA A 33 21.92 0.12 -5.66
CA ALA A 33 20.62 -0.30 -5.15
C ALA A 33 19.88 0.86 -4.49
N LEU A 34 18.57 0.71 -4.29
CA LEU A 34 17.76 1.71 -3.59
C LEU A 34 16.73 1.07 -2.64
N VAL A 35 16.58 1.69 -1.48
CA VAL A 35 15.48 1.45 -0.56
C VAL A 35 14.57 2.68 -0.63
N THR A 36 13.31 2.49 -1.02
CA THR A 36 12.34 3.60 -1.06
C THR A 36 11.46 3.57 0.19
N VAL A 37 11.16 4.75 0.76
CA VAL A 37 10.35 4.86 1.98
C VAL A 37 9.13 5.78 1.75
N PRO A 38 8.13 5.34 0.96
CA PRO A 38 6.90 6.10 0.72
C PRO A 38 5.90 5.99 1.88
N GLY A 39 5.12 7.04 2.14
CA GLY A 39 4.17 7.08 3.27
C GLY A 39 2.77 7.61 2.97
N CYS A 40 2.49 8.05 1.74
CA CYS A 40 1.19 8.61 1.37
C CYS A 40 0.79 8.23 -0.06
N ASP A 41 -0.52 8.18 -0.33
CA ASP A 41 -1.20 7.77 -1.57
C ASP A 41 -0.33 7.62 -2.83
N LYS A 42 0.19 8.74 -3.35
CA LYS A 42 0.86 8.79 -4.65
C LYS A 42 2.35 8.45 -4.58
N ASN A 43 2.92 8.40 -3.37
CA ASN A 43 4.33 8.10 -3.16
C ASN A 43 4.64 6.65 -3.53
N MET A 44 3.84 5.69 -3.05
CA MET A 44 4.05 4.26 -3.30
C MET A 44 4.16 3.93 -4.80
N PRO A 45 3.18 4.30 -5.65
CA PRO A 45 3.32 4.05 -7.09
C PRO A 45 4.44 4.85 -7.75
N GLY A 46 4.75 6.08 -7.29
CA GLY A 46 5.89 6.84 -7.80
C GLY A 46 7.23 6.15 -7.52
N CYS A 47 7.42 5.65 -6.29
CA CYS A 47 8.59 4.86 -5.91
C CYS A 47 8.69 3.55 -6.71
N ALA A 48 7.58 2.82 -6.85
CA ALA A 48 7.55 1.59 -7.63
C ALA A 48 7.89 1.85 -9.11
N MET A 49 7.34 2.91 -9.71
CA MET A 49 7.68 3.32 -11.08
C MET A 49 9.17 3.64 -11.22
N ALA A 50 9.77 4.39 -10.29
CA ALA A 50 11.21 4.65 -10.32
C ALA A 50 12.05 3.38 -10.21
N MET A 51 11.71 2.48 -9.28
CA MET A 51 12.38 1.19 -9.12
C MET A 51 12.38 0.40 -10.43
N VAL A 52 11.24 0.36 -11.13
CA VAL A 52 11.09 -0.33 -12.41
C VAL A 52 11.87 0.34 -13.53
N ARG A 53 11.81 1.66 -13.68
CA ARG A 53 12.58 2.40 -14.70
C ARG A 53 14.08 2.21 -14.55
N LEU A 54 14.56 2.32 -13.32
CA LEU A 54 15.98 2.11 -12.98
C LEU A 54 16.40 0.65 -13.18
N ASN A 55 15.48 -0.28 -12.93
CA ASN A 55 15.69 -1.72 -12.92
C ASN A 55 16.98 -2.12 -12.18
N ARG A 56 17.24 -1.51 -11.03
CA ARG A 56 18.33 -1.84 -10.11
C ARG A 56 17.78 -2.60 -8.90
N PRO A 57 18.59 -3.45 -8.24
CA PRO A 57 18.20 -4.10 -6.99
C PRO A 57 17.54 -3.11 -6.03
N SER A 58 16.29 -3.38 -5.64
CA SER A 58 15.52 -2.42 -4.88
C SER A 58 14.41 -3.05 -4.06
N VAL A 59 14.05 -2.37 -2.97
CA VAL A 59 12.98 -2.77 -2.06
C VAL A 59 12.24 -1.52 -1.55
N MET A 60 10.93 -1.62 -1.43
CA MET A 60 10.09 -0.59 -0.83
C MET A 60 9.82 -0.93 0.65
N ILE A 61 9.96 0.06 1.52
CA ILE A 61 9.47 0.03 2.90
C ILE A 61 8.30 1.00 3.01
N TYR A 62 7.09 0.50 3.20
CA TYR A 62 5.95 1.39 3.45
C TYR A 62 6.11 2.09 4.81
N GLY A 63 5.86 3.40 4.88
CA GLY A 63 5.96 4.17 6.12
C GLY A 63 4.99 3.75 7.23
N GLY A 64 3.94 3.00 6.88
CA GLY A 64 2.97 2.44 7.83
C GLY A 64 1.68 3.25 7.93
N THR A 65 0.62 2.56 8.34
CA THR A 65 -0.68 3.17 8.63
C THR A 65 -0.62 3.97 9.93
N THR A 66 -1.35 5.08 10.00
CA THR A 66 -1.61 5.75 11.28
C THR A 66 -2.51 4.90 12.17
N LYS A 67 -2.37 5.07 13.49
CA LYS A 67 -3.31 4.50 14.45
C LYS A 67 -4.65 5.23 14.35
N PRO A 68 -5.78 4.54 14.52
CA PRO A 68 -7.07 5.21 14.49
C PRO A 68 -7.24 6.15 15.69
N GLY A 69 -7.87 7.30 15.44
CA GLY A 69 -8.19 8.29 16.46
C GLY A 69 -9.23 7.82 17.46
N ARG A 70 -9.41 8.56 18.56
CA ARG A 70 -10.43 8.29 19.59
C ARG A 70 -11.11 9.59 19.99
N LYS A 71 -12.44 9.65 19.85
CA LYS A 71 -13.27 10.70 20.45
C LYS A 71 -13.15 10.65 21.97
N ARG A 72 -13.51 11.75 22.66
CA ARG A 72 -13.55 11.80 24.13
C ARG A 72 -14.46 10.74 24.76
N ASN A 73 -15.51 10.33 24.05
CA ASN A 73 -16.44 9.28 24.49
C ASN A 73 -15.93 7.84 24.23
N GLY A 74 -14.75 7.67 23.61
CA GLY A 74 -14.14 6.37 23.30
C GLY A 74 -14.43 5.85 21.89
N ASP A 75 -15.29 6.49 21.12
CA ASP A 75 -15.59 6.07 19.74
C ASP A 75 -14.34 6.20 18.86
N THR A 76 -14.18 5.24 17.94
CA THR A 76 -13.01 5.24 17.06
C THR A 76 -13.28 6.00 15.78
N ILE A 77 -12.40 6.94 15.46
CA ILE A 77 -12.53 7.86 14.33
C ILE A 77 -11.28 7.87 13.44
N ASP A 78 -11.43 8.39 12.22
CA ASP A 78 -10.35 8.58 11.26
C ASP A 78 -10.59 9.85 10.40
N ILE A 79 -9.76 10.05 9.38
CA ILE A 79 -9.88 11.22 8.50
C ILE A 79 -11.21 11.29 7.74
N ILE A 80 -11.84 10.14 7.43
CA ILE A 80 -13.18 10.15 6.82
C ILE A 80 -14.22 10.61 7.84
N SER A 81 -14.06 10.26 9.12
CA SER A 81 -14.94 10.78 10.17
C SER A 81 -14.95 12.31 10.21
N VAL A 82 -13.83 12.98 9.89
CA VAL A 82 -13.77 14.45 9.77
C VAL A 82 -14.63 14.95 8.61
N PHE A 83 -14.51 14.34 7.43
CA PHE A 83 -15.31 14.72 6.26
C PHE A 83 -16.80 14.45 6.47
N GLU A 84 -17.15 13.31 7.08
CA GLU A 84 -18.53 12.99 7.46
C GLU A 84 -19.07 13.98 8.50
N ALA A 85 -18.26 14.34 9.50
CA ALA A 85 -18.63 15.28 10.55
C ALA A 85 -18.95 16.68 10.00
N MET A 86 -18.18 17.16 9.03
CA MET A 86 -18.49 18.43 8.35
C MET A 86 -19.89 18.41 7.72
N GLY A 87 -20.26 17.31 7.05
CA GLY A 87 -21.60 17.13 6.48
C GLY A 87 -22.69 17.03 7.55
N LYS A 88 -22.42 16.30 8.64
CA LYS A 88 -23.34 16.18 9.78
C LYS A 88 -23.59 17.51 10.48
N ARG A 89 -22.57 18.37 10.60
CA ARG A 89 -22.74 19.72 11.18
C ARG A 89 -23.62 20.59 10.29
N GLU A 90 -23.40 20.57 8.98
CA GLU A 90 -24.23 21.34 8.02
C GLU A 90 -25.71 20.93 8.04
N CYS A 91 -26.02 19.65 8.29
CA CYS A 91 -27.42 19.21 8.43
C CYS A 91 -27.97 19.30 9.87
N GLY A 92 -27.21 19.84 10.82
CA GLY A 92 -27.61 19.99 12.22
C GLY A 92 -27.65 18.70 13.03
N ALA A 93 -27.02 17.62 12.55
CA ALA A 93 -26.97 16.33 13.23
C ALA A 93 -25.90 16.25 14.34
N ILE A 94 -24.90 17.13 14.31
CA ILE A 94 -23.90 17.32 15.37
C ILE A 94 -23.69 18.82 15.62
N ASP A 95 -23.23 19.19 16.81
CA ASP A 95 -22.88 20.56 17.15
C ASP A 95 -21.38 20.86 16.89
N GLU A 96 -20.97 22.12 17.10
CA GLU A 96 -19.59 22.55 16.90
C GLU A 96 -18.63 21.85 17.88
N VAL A 97 -19.08 21.54 19.09
CA VAL A 97 -18.26 20.86 20.11
C VAL A 97 -17.92 19.43 19.67
N GLU A 98 -18.90 18.71 19.11
CA GLU A 98 -18.67 17.38 18.56
C GLU A 98 -17.80 17.42 17.30
N LEU A 99 -17.98 18.42 16.42
CA LEU A 99 -17.11 18.61 15.27
C LEU A 99 -15.65 18.84 15.71
N GLU A 100 -15.42 19.75 16.66
CA GLU A 100 -14.09 20.03 17.21
C GLU A 100 -13.46 18.79 17.85
N ASP A 101 -14.24 17.98 18.58
CA ASP A 101 -13.74 16.73 19.15
C ASP A 101 -13.23 15.77 18.06
N ILE A 102 -13.99 15.63 16.97
CA ILE A 102 -13.62 14.76 15.85
C ILE A 102 -12.35 15.30 15.16
N VAL A 103 -12.31 16.60 14.86
CA VAL A 103 -11.17 17.24 14.17
C VAL A 103 -9.88 17.10 14.97
N HIS A 104 -9.93 17.33 16.28
CA HIS A 104 -8.73 17.29 17.13
C HIS A 104 -8.19 15.88 17.38
N HIS A 105 -9.03 14.84 17.29
CA HIS A 105 -8.63 13.49 17.68
C HIS A 105 -8.58 12.47 16.53
N ALA A 106 -9.00 12.82 15.30
CA ALA A 106 -9.04 11.90 14.16
C ALA A 106 -7.66 11.38 13.70
N CYS A 107 -6.60 12.19 13.87
CA CYS A 107 -5.25 11.90 13.40
C CYS A 107 -4.25 11.96 14.57
N PRO A 108 -4.14 10.90 15.39
CA PRO A 108 -3.39 10.95 16.66
C PRO A 108 -1.86 10.93 16.50
N GLY A 109 -1.33 10.71 15.30
CA GLY A 109 0.11 10.66 15.07
C GLY A 109 0.49 10.38 13.62
N ALA A 110 1.75 10.00 13.42
CA ALA A 110 2.32 9.72 12.10
C ALA A 110 1.65 8.51 11.41
N GLY A 111 1.83 8.43 10.09
CA GLY A 111 1.36 7.33 9.24
C GLY A 111 0.31 7.76 8.21
N ALA A 112 0.05 6.89 7.24
CA ALA A 112 -0.97 7.14 6.22
C ALA A 112 -2.39 6.93 6.79
N CYS A 113 -3.41 7.23 5.98
CA CYS A 113 -4.81 7.05 6.37
C CYS A 113 -5.11 5.61 6.80
N SER A 114 -5.85 5.44 7.90
CA SER A 114 -5.97 4.15 8.62
C SER A 114 -6.85 3.08 7.96
N GLY A 115 -7.72 3.48 7.04
CA GLY A 115 -8.57 2.56 6.27
C GLY A 115 -7.89 2.00 5.01
N MET A 116 -8.63 1.21 4.25
CA MET A 116 -8.26 0.66 2.95
C MET A 116 -8.43 1.70 1.82
N TYR A 117 -7.84 2.88 2.01
CA TYR A 117 -7.74 3.92 0.97
C TYR A 117 -6.55 3.65 0.05
N THR A 118 -6.23 4.55 -0.88
CA THR A 118 -5.15 4.33 -1.87
C THR A 118 -3.83 3.96 -1.19
N ALA A 119 -3.47 4.59 -0.07
CA ALA A 119 -2.21 4.30 0.60
C ALA A 119 -2.08 2.84 1.05
N SER A 120 -3.00 2.35 1.88
CA SER A 120 -3.04 0.96 2.35
C SER A 120 -3.26 -0.04 1.22
N THR A 121 -4.11 0.32 0.23
CA THR A 121 -4.35 -0.51 -0.95
C THR A 121 -3.07 -0.72 -1.75
N MET A 122 -2.35 0.36 -2.08
CA MET A 122 -1.10 0.27 -2.85
C MET A 122 0.02 -0.38 -2.04
N ALA A 123 0.07 -0.17 -0.72
CA ALA A 123 1.03 -0.88 0.13
C ALA A 123 0.82 -2.40 0.06
N ALA A 124 -0.43 -2.87 0.25
CA ALA A 124 -0.77 -4.29 0.15
C ALA A 124 -0.51 -4.85 -1.25
N ALA A 125 -0.92 -4.14 -2.30
CA ALA A 125 -0.69 -4.53 -3.68
C ALA A 125 0.80 -4.65 -4.03
N LEU A 126 1.65 -3.73 -3.54
CA LEU A 126 3.09 -3.75 -3.80
C LEU A 126 3.83 -4.83 -2.98
N GLU A 127 3.35 -5.16 -1.79
CA GLU A 127 3.84 -6.33 -1.03
C GLU A 127 3.56 -7.63 -1.79
N VAL A 128 2.36 -7.76 -2.36
CA VAL A 128 1.93 -8.95 -3.13
C VAL A 128 2.58 -9.02 -4.50
N LEU A 129 2.84 -7.87 -5.14
CA LEU A 129 3.70 -7.79 -6.33
C LEU A 129 5.13 -8.26 -6.05
N GLY A 130 5.51 -8.34 -4.77
CA GLY A 130 6.82 -8.80 -4.34
C GLY A 130 7.86 -7.69 -4.28
N LEU A 131 7.47 -6.40 -4.27
CA LEU A 131 8.39 -5.26 -4.21
C LEU A 131 8.65 -4.75 -2.78
N ALA A 132 7.94 -5.28 -1.79
CA ALA A 132 8.14 -5.02 -0.37
C ALA A 132 8.27 -6.33 0.41
N LEU A 133 8.85 -6.26 1.61
CA LEU A 133 8.94 -7.42 2.50
C LEU A 133 7.55 -7.80 3.04
N PRO A 134 7.33 -9.08 3.38
CA PRO A 134 6.14 -9.49 4.13
C PRO A 134 5.93 -8.61 5.37
N TYR A 135 4.67 -8.28 5.66
CA TYR A 135 4.23 -7.39 6.74
C TYR A 135 4.48 -5.89 6.55
N SER A 136 5.31 -5.47 5.59
CA SER A 136 5.65 -4.06 5.35
C SER A 136 4.40 -3.17 5.20
N SER A 137 3.38 -3.69 4.50
CA SER A 137 2.15 -2.96 4.21
C SER A 137 1.23 -2.75 5.41
N THR A 138 1.37 -3.53 6.48
CA THR A 138 0.43 -3.54 7.61
C THR A 138 1.01 -3.02 8.91
N ALA A 139 2.33 -3.11 9.10
CA ALA A 139 3.01 -2.62 10.29
C ALA A 139 2.71 -1.11 10.51
N PRO A 140 2.06 -0.72 11.63
CA PRO A 140 1.70 0.67 11.88
C PRO A 140 2.91 1.59 11.94
N ALA A 141 2.74 2.84 11.55
CA ALA A 141 3.79 3.86 11.65
C ALA A 141 4.19 4.05 13.12
N GLY A 142 5.50 4.07 13.38
CA GLY A 142 6.05 4.19 14.73
C GLY A 142 5.89 2.95 15.62
N SER A 143 5.40 1.81 15.09
CA SER A 143 5.44 0.53 15.79
C SER A 143 6.87 -0.03 15.88
N GLU A 144 7.12 -0.90 16.87
CA GLU A 144 8.41 -1.59 16.95
C GLU A 144 8.65 -2.47 15.72
N ASP A 145 7.61 -3.12 15.19
CA ASP A 145 7.71 -3.93 13.97
C ASP A 145 8.21 -3.10 12.78
N LYS A 146 7.71 -1.87 12.61
CA LYS A 146 8.19 -0.96 11.56
C LYS A 146 9.64 -0.53 11.79
N LEU A 147 10.02 -0.26 13.04
CA LEU A 147 11.41 0.09 13.38
C LEU A 147 12.36 -1.09 13.13
N GLN A 148 11.93 -2.31 13.45
CA GLN A 148 12.70 -3.53 13.21
C GLN A 148 12.83 -3.83 11.72
N GLU A 149 11.78 -3.62 10.92
CA GLU A 149 11.87 -3.72 9.45
C GLU A 149 12.92 -2.75 8.90
N CYS A 150 12.88 -1.49 9.31
CA CYS A 150 13.86 -0.48 8.88
C CYS A 150 15.29 -0.82 9.30
N ARG A 151 15.51 -1.26 10.55
CA ARG A 151 16.83 -1.68 11.05
C ARG A 151 17.32 -2.96 10.36
N GLY A 152 16.41 -3.85 10.02
CA GLY A 152 16.65 -5.16 9.41
C GLY A 152 16.71 -5.17 7.89
N ILE A 153 16.68 -4.02 7.20
CA ILE A 153 16.63 -3.99 5.74
C ILE A 153 17.96 -4.36 5.07
N ALA A 154 19.09 -4.13 5.73
CA ALA A 154 20.43 -4.28 5.13
C ALA A 154 20.71 -5.71 4.59
N PRO A 155 20.40 -6.80 5.31
CA PRO A 155 20.50 -8.16 4.77
C PRO A 155 19.69 -8.38 3.49
N THR A 156 18.48 -7.81 3.40
CA THR A 156 17.63 -7.89 2.20
C THR A 156 18.31 -7.22 1.02
N VAL A 157 18.78 -5.97 1.18
CA VAL A 157 19.47 -5.23 0.11
C VAL A 157 20.74 -5.96 -0.33
N HIS A 158 21.50 -6.49 0.63
CA HIS A 158 22.70 -7.27 0.33
C HIS A 158 22.37 -8.55 -0.48
N ALA A 159 21.30 -9.26 -0.11
CA ALA A 159 20.85 -10.44 -0.85
C ALA A 159 20.38 -10.10 -2.27
N LEU A 160 19.65 -9.00 -2.44
CA LEU A 160 19.22 -8.49 -3.75
C LEU A 160 20.43 -8.16 -4.63
N LEU A 161 21.41 -7.42 -4.10
CA LEU A 161 22.66 -7.09 -4.81
C LEU A 161 23.44 -8.34 -5.20
N LYS A 162 23.64 -9.27 -4.26
CA LYS A 162 24.40 -10.51 -4.49
C LYS A 162 23.78 -11.38 -5.58
N ARG A 163 22.45 -11.39 -5.69
CA ARG A 163 21.70 -12.14 -6.71
C ARG A 163 21.47 -11.34 -7.99
N ASN A 164 21.78 -10.05 -7.98
CA ASN A 164 21.34 -9.09 -8.98
C ASN A 164 19.83 -9.21 -9.27
N LEU A 165 19.03 -9.36 -8.20
CA LEU A 165 17.58 -9.50 -8.32
C LEU A 165 16.94 -8.12 -8.45
N ARG A 166 16.33 -7.84 -9.60
CA ARG A 166 15.80 -6.52 -9.95
C ARG A 166 14.28 -6.54 -10.11
N PRO A 167 13.60 -5.38 -10.10
CA PRO A 167 12.15 -5.31 -10.26
C PRO A 167 11.61 -6.04 -11.50
N LEU A 168 12.27 -5.97 -12.65
CA LEU A 168 11.82 -6.69 -13.85
C LEU A 168 11.99 -8.21 -13.78
N ASP A 169 12.81 -8.72 -12.85
CA ASP A 169 12.93 -10.16 -12.58
C ASP A 169 11.80 -10.66 -11.64
N ILE A 170 11.14 -9.74 -10.93
CA ILE A 170 10.06 -10.00 -9.96
C ILE A 170 8.67 -9.79 -10.59
N LEU A 171 8.53 -8.70 -11.35
CA LEU A 171 7.26 -8.30 -11.93
C LEU A 171 6.89 -9.18 -13.13
N THR A 172 5.70 -9.77 -13.06
CA THR A 172 5.15 -10.62 -14.12
C THR A 172 3.66 -10.38 -14.23
N LYS A 173 3.04 -10.77 -15.35
CA LYS A 173 1.58 -10.72 -15.48
C LYS A 173 0.88 -11.37 -14.27
N LYS A 174 1.35 -12.55 -13.84
CA LYS A 174 0.83 -13.26 -12.67
C LYS A 174 0.92 -12.46 -11.37
N SER A 175 2.03 -11.76 -11.13
CA SER A 175 2.15 -10.96 -9.89
C SER A 175 1.20 -9.75 -9.91
N PHE A 176 0.93 -9.16 -11.06
CA PHE A 176 -0.13 -8.14 -11.20
C PHE A 176 -1.53 -8.73 -10.98
N GLU A 177 -1.82 -9.92 -11.50
CA GLU A 177 -3.10 -10.59 -11.21
C GLU A 177 -3.26 -10.84 -9.70
N ASN A 178 -2.22 -11.29 -9.01
CA ASN A 178 -2.24 -11.45 -7.55
C ASN A 178 -2.57 -10.13 -6.83
N ALA A 179 -1.95 -9.03 -7.25
CA ALA A 179 -2.17 -7.72 -6.67
C ALA A 179 -3.61 -7.23 -6.87
N ILE A 180 -4.21 -7.50 -8.03
CA ILE A 180 -5.63 -7.19 -8.32
C ILE A 180 -6.55 -8.03 -7.43
N VAL A 181 -6.30 -9.34 -7.33
CA VAL A 181 -7.11 -10.24 -6.48
C VAL A 181 -7.04 -9.80 -5.01
N VAL A 182 -5.85 -9.48 -4.49
CA VAL A 182 -5.73 -8.98 -3.10
C VAL A 182 -6.42 -7.62 -2.94
N THR A 183 -6.27 -6.72 -3.91
CA THR A 183 -6.98 -5.43 -3.90
C THR A 183 -8.49 -5.62 -3.80
N ASN A 184 -9.07 -6.51 -4.61
CA ASN A 184 -10.51 -6.79 -4.60
C ASN A 184 -10.96 -7.47 -3.31
N ALA A 185 -10.21 -8.47 -2.83
CA ALA A 185 -10.51 -9.18 -1.59
C ALA A 185 -10.52 -8.25 -0.36
N LEU A 186 -9.70 -7.20 -0.38
CA LEU A 186 -9.60 -6.21 0.69
C LEU A 186 -10.57 -5.02 0.53
N GLY A 187 -11.32 -4.93 -0.58
CA GLY A 187 -12.15 -3.75 -0.86
C GLY A 187 -11.32 -2.49 -1.15
N GLY A 188 -10.20 -2.67 -1.84
CA GLY A 188 -9.23 -1.63 -2.12
C GLY A 188 -9.74 -0.50 -3.02
N SER A 189 -9.05 0.63 -2.95
CA SER A 189 -9.39 1.83 -3.70
C SER A 189 -9.35 1.62 -5.21
N THR A 190 -10.33 2.19 -5.94
CA THR A 190 -10.35 2.23 -7.41
C THR A 190 -9.12 2.92 -8.02
N ASN A 191 -8.43 3.79 -7.27
CA ASN A 191 -7.16 4.38 -7.69
C ASN A 191 -6.06 3.32 -7.96
N ALA A 192 -6.17 2.13 -7.35
CA ALA A 192 -5.26 1.02 -7.63
C ALA A 192 -5.25 0.63 -9.11
N VAL A 193 -6.38 0.77 -9.82
CA VAL A 193 -6.46 0.54 -11.27
C VAL A 193 -5.47 1.44 -12.02
N LEU A 194 -5.53 2.74 -11.76
CA LEU A 194 -4.64 3.74 -12.39
C LEU A 194 -3.16 3.47 -12.07
N HIS A 195 -2.88 3.07 -10.84
CA HIS A 195 -1.51 2.89 -10.36
C HIS A 195 -0.90 1.57 -10.84
N LEU A 196 -1.63 0.46 -10.78
CA LEU A 196 -1.16 -0.83 -11.29
C LEU A 196 -0.98 -0.80 -12.80
N LEU A 197 -1.87 -0.15 -13.56
CA LEU A 197 -1.68 0.07 -15.00
C LEU A 197 -0.41 0.89 -15.30
N ALA A 198 -0.15 1.94 -14.52
CA ALA A 198 1.05 2.77 -14.70
C ALA A 198 2.33 1.98 -14.42
N ILE A 199 2.36 1.18 -13.34
CA ILE A 199 3.52 0.34 -12.99
C ILE A 199 3.71 -0.76 -14.04
N ALA A 200 2.63 -1.44 -14.46
CA ALA A 200 2.68 -2.48 -15.50
C ALA A 200 3.21 -1.92 -16.82
N ARG A 201 2.72 -0.76 -17.27
CA ARG A 201 3.21 -0.07 -18.46
C ARG A 201 4.70 0.30 -18.34
N THR A 202 5.12 0.76 -17.16
CA THR A 202 6.53 1.08 -16.89
C THR A 202 7.41 -0.18 -16.97
N ALA A 203 6.87 -1.33 -16.58
CA ALA A 203 7.54 -2.63 -16.63
C ALA A 203 7.47 -3.32 -18.01
N GLY A 204 6.75 -2.76 -18.98
CA GLY A 204 6.49 -3.42 -20.27
C GLY A 204 5.58 -4.65 -20.15
N ILE A 205 4.76 -4.73 -19.10
CA ILE A 205 3.81 -5.83 -18.87
C ILE A 205 2.43 -5.42 -19.38
N GLU A 206 1.85 -6.28 -20.20
CA GLU A 206 0.49 -6.09 -20.72
C GLU A 206 -0.54 -6.27 -19.61
N LEU A 207 -1.13 -5.17 -19.17
CA LEU A 207 -2.23 -5.13 -18.21
C LEU A 207 -3.29 -4.17 -18.74
N SER A 208 -4.54 -4.62 -18.75
CA SER A 208 -5.67 -3.90 -19.33
C SER A 208 -6.82 -3.79 -18.32
N LEU A 209 -7.83 -2.97 -18.62
CA LEU A 209 -9.04 -2.89 -17.80
C LEU A 209 -9.81 -4.22 -17.77
N ASP A 210 -9.76 -5.00 -18.86
CA ASP A 210 -10.41 -6.31 -18.94
C ASP A 210 -9.85 -7.31 -17.92
N ASP A 211 -8.59 -7.15 -17.52
CA ASP A 211 -8.01 -7.95 -16.43
C ASP A 211 -8.63 -7.62 -15.08
N PHE A 212 -8.92 -6.34 -14.82
CA PHE A 212 -9.59 -5.91 -13.59
C PHE A 212 -11.04 -6.40 -13.55
N ASP A 213 -11.74 -6.34 -14.68
CA ASP A 213 -13.11 -6.84 -14.79
C ASP A 213 -13.15 -8.37 -14.59
N ARG A 214 -12.34 -9.12 -15.35
CA ARG A 214 -12.24 -10.59 -15.26
C ARG A 214 -11.90 -11.06 -13.84
N LEU A 215 -10.94 -10.42 -13.18
CA LEU A 215 -10.53 -10.79 -11.82
C LEU A 215 -11.53 -10.29 -10.78
N GLY A 216 -12.12 -9.10 -10.96
CA GLY A 216 -13.19 -8.56 -10.12
C GLY A 216 -14.40 -9.49 -10.06
N ASN A 217 -14.85 -9.99 -11.21
CA ASN A 217 -16.01 -10.89 -11.31
C ASN A 217 -15.84 -12.24 -10.59
N ARG A 218 -14.61 -12.66 -10.27
CA ARG A 218 -14.33 -13.92 -9.57
C ARG A 218 -13.79 -13.76 -8.15
N THR A 219 -13.51 -12.55 -7.70
CA THR A 219 -12.93 -12.29 -6.38
C THR A 219 -13.98 -11.67 -5.47
N ALA A 220 -14.39 -12.41 -4.44
CA ALA A 220 -15.30 -11.89 -3.43
C ALA A 220 -14.60 -10.86 -2.53
N LEU A 221 -15.38 -9.89 -2.02
CA LEU A 221 -14.95 -9.01 -0.94
C LEU A 221 -14.89 -9.83 0.36
N LEU A 222 -13.71 -9.91 0.98
CA LEU A 222 -13.47 -10.72 2.18
C LEU A 222 -13.21 -9.87 3.43
N ALA A 223 -12.66 -8.66 3.28
CA ALA A 223 -12.27 -7.82 4.40
C ALA A 223 -13.38 -6.83 4.79
N ASP A 224 -13.76 -6.84 6.08
CA ASP A 224 -14.64 -5.86 6.70
C ASP A 224 -13.85 -4.60 7.12
N VAL A 225 -13.28 -3.86 6.17
CA VAL A 225 -12.39 -2.73 6.46
C VAL A 225 -12.95 -1.43 5.87
N ARG A 226 -12.82 -0.32 6.60
CA ARG A 226 -13.21 1.01 6.11
C ARG A 226 -12.54 1.31 4.76
N PRO A 227 -13.24 1.95 3.81
CA PRO A 227 -14.54 2.61 3.98
C PRO A 227 -15.77 1.69 3.88
N SER A 228 -15.63 0.49 3.34
CA SER A 228 -16.78 -0.43 3.11
C SER A 228 -17.25 -1.13 4.39
N GLY A 229 -16.37 -1.26 5.37
CA GLY A 229 -16.58 -2.02 6.59
C GLY A 229 -16.22 -1.27 7.88
N THR A 230 -15.97 -2.03 8.94
CA THR A 230 -15.81 -1.52 10.31
C THR A 230 -14.35 -1.34 10.75
N TYR A 231 -13.49 -2.28 10.35
CA TYR A 231 -12.11 -2.37 10.81
C TYR A 231 -11.15 -1.45 10.03
N ARG A 232 -9.89 -1.37 10.46
CA ARG A 232 -8.78 -0.59 9.87
C ARG A 232 -7.60 -1.49 9.52
N MET A 233 -6.58 -0.92 8.88
CA MET A 233 -5.36 -1.65 8.51
C MET A 233 -4.59 -2.19 9.74
N GLU A 234 -4.66 -1.49 10.89
CA GLU A 234 -4.09 -1.99 12.15
C GLU A 234 -4.79 -3.29 12.62
N ASP A 235 -6.09 -3.45 12.36
CA ASP A 235 -6.81 -4.69 12.68
C ASP A 235 -6.31 -5.85 11.84
N ILE A 236 -6.08 -5.64 10.53
CA ILE A 236 -5.49 -6.64 9.63
C ILE A 236 -4.11 -7.05 10.16
N HIS A 237 -3.28 -6.08 10.57
CA HIS A 237 -1.95 -6.36 11.11
C HIS A 237 -2.02 -7.31 12.32
N ARG A 238 -2.95 -7.06 13.25
CA ARG A 238 -3.12 -7.86 14.48
C ARG A 238 -3.53 -9.32 14.23
N ILE A 239 -4.18 -9.60 13.10
CA ILE A 239 -4.62 -10.95 12.73
C ILE A 239 -3.67 -11.65 11.74
N GLY A 240 -2.44 -11.15 11.57
CA GLY A 240 -1.41 -11.77 10.72
C GLY A 240 -1.10 -11.02 9.42
N GLY A 241 -1.62 -9.81 9.25
CA GLY A 241 -1.23 -8.91 8.16
C GLY A 241 -1.63 -9.39 6.76
N ILE A 242 -1.02 -8.79 5.74
CA ILE A 242 -1.15 -9.26 4.35
C ILE A 242 -0.61 -10.70 4.17
N PRO A 243 0.43 -11.18 4.87
CA PRO A 243 0.84 -12.58 4.77
C PRO A 243 -0.27 -13.59 5.11
N ALA A 244 -1.09 -13.33 6.13
CA ALA A 244 -2.25 -14.16 6.45
C ALA A 244 -3.31 -14.13 5.33
N VAL A 245 -3.57 -12.96 4.74
CA VAL A 245 -4.48 -12.82 3.59
C VAL A 245 -3.97 -13.61 2.38
N VAL A 246 -2.69 -13.48 2.05
CA VAL A 246 -2.05 -14.22 0.95
C VAL A 246 -2.15 -15.73 1.20
N LYS A 247 -1.86 -16.20 2.41
CA LYS A 247 -1.98 -17.62 2.77
C LYS A 247 -3.41 -18.14 2.57
N TYR A 248 -4.41 -17.36 2.96
CA TYR A 248 -5.81 -17.71 2.77
C TYR A 248 -6.19 -17.78 1.28
N LEU A 249 -5.80 -16.77 0.49
CA LEU A 249 -6.09 -16.72 -0.95
C LEU A 249 -5.35 -17.81 -1.75
N LEU A 250 -4.15 -18.22 -1.32
CA LEU A 250 -3.44 -19.38 -1.89
C LEU A 250 -4.21 -20.67 -1.63
N ALA A 251 -4.74 -20.86 -0.42
CA ALA A 251 -5.54 -22.05 -0.09
C ALA A 251 -6.83 -22.13 -0.92
N LEU A 252 -7.40 -20.99 -1.32
CA LEU A 252 -8.53 -20.91 -2.24
C LEU A 252 -8.15 -21.10 -3.71
N GLY A 253 -6.85 -21.12 -4.05
CA GLY A 253 -6.38 -21.17 -5.44
C GLY A 253 -6.65 -19.88 -6.22
N TRP A 254 -6.80 -18.74 -5.54
CA TRP A 254 -7.16 -17.47 -6.18
C TRP A 254 -5.96 -16.68 -6.70
N ILE A 255 -4.78 -16.95 -6.15
CA ILE A 255 -3.52 -16.27 -6.50
C ILE A 255 -2.41 -17.27 -6.85
N HIS A 256 -1.45 -16.80 -7.62
CA HIS A 256 -0.28 -17.54 -8.10
C HIS A 256 0.83 -17.53 -7.04
N GLY A 257 1.14 -18.70 -6.47
CA GLY A 257 2.14 -18.83 -5.40
C GLY A 257 3.59 -18.80 -5.86
N ASP A 258 3.85 -19.05 -7.14
CA ASP A 258 5.18 -19.18 -7.76
C ASP A 258 5.86 -17.84 -8.09
N CYS A 259 5.17 -16.71 -7.89
CA CYS A 259 5.73 -15.38 -8.14
C CYS A 259 6.91 -15.09 -7.19
N LEU A 260 8.05 -14.72 -7.74
CA LEU A 260 9.24 -14.31 -7.01
C LEU A 260 9.01 -12.98 -6.27
N THR A 261 9.71 -12.74 -5.17
CA THR A 261 9.65 -11.47 -4.43
C THR A 261 11.05 -10.94 -4.06
N VAL A 262 11.11 -9.75 -3.47
CA VAL A 262 12.36 -9.14 -2.94
C VAL A 262 13.05 -9.98 -1.86
N THR A 263 12.39 -10.97 -1.26
CA THR A 263 13.06 -11.91 -0.36
C THR A 263 13.93 -12.92 -1.11
N GLY A 264 13.80 -12.97 -2.44
CA GLY A 264 14.40 -13.98 -3.30
C GLY A 264 13.77 -15.37 -3.13
N ARG A 265 12.56 -15.44 -2.56
CA ARG A 265 11.69 -16.61 -2.47
C ARG A 265 10.37 -16.31 -3.16
N THR A 266 9.62 -17.36 -3.47
CA THR A 266 8.27 -17.25 -4.02
C THR A 266 7.27 -16.73 -2.98
N LEU A 267 6.14 -16.20 -3.44
CA LEU A 267 5.06 -15.72 -2.59
C LEU A 267 4.56 -16.81 -1.64
N GLN A 268 4.43 -18.05 -2.13
CA GLN A 268 4.02 -19.20 -1.33
C GLN A 268 5.04 -19.57 -0.25
N GLU A 269 6.34 -19.59 -0.58
CA GLU A 269 7.40 -19.87 0.40
C GLU A 269 7.45 -18.82 1.51
N ASN A 270 7.18 -17.55 1.18
CA ASN A 270 7.19 -16.46 2.16
C ASN A 270 6.07 -16.59 3.20
N VAL A 271 4.95 -17.25 2.88
CA VAL A 271 3.80 -17.40 3.79
C VAL A 271 3.62 -18.81 4.34
N ALA A 272 4.49 -19.76 3.99
CA ALA A 272 4.38 -21.14 4.46
C ALA A 272 4.39 -21.24 6.00
N SER A 273 5.21 -20.43 6.66
CA SER A 273 5.33 -20.34 8.11
C SER A 273 4.59 -19.17 8.75
N ALA A 274 3.80 -18.41 7.97
CA ALA A 274 3.00 -17.29 8.45
C ALA A 274 1.73 -17.76 9.17
#